data_AF-Q16QW6-F1
#
_entry.id   AF-Q16QW6-F1
#
_cell.length_a   1.000
_cell.length_b   1.000
_cell.length_c   1.000
_cell.angle_alpha   90.00
_cell.angle_beta   90.00
_cell.angle_gamma   90.00
#
_symmetry.space_group_name_H-M   'P 1'
#
loop_
_entity.id
_entity.type
_entity.pdbx_description
1 polymer ?
#
loop_
_entity_poly.entity_id
_entity_poly.type
_entity_poly.pdbx_seq_one_letter_code
_entity_poly.pdbx_strand_id
1 'polypeptide(L)' 'MSTVLLEARPYRPFKSSEEYLYAMREDLAEWMNTMYPELRMNVDNFMDRLDTGVALCKNKNWQ' A
#
# COMPACT_ATOMS: atom_id res chain seq x y z
N MET A 1 -4.53 28.07 -5.97
CA MET A 1 -3.97 26.94 -5.21
C MET A 1 -4.80 25.72 -5.57
N SER A 2 -4.26 24.86 -6.41
CA SER A 2 -4.97 23.72 -6.99
C SER A 2 -5.34 22.73 -5.88
N THR A 3 -6.61 22.74 -5.49
CA THR A 3 -7.20 21.69 -4.69
C THR A 3 -7.18 20.44 -5.55
N VAL A 4 -6.18 19.57 -5.33
CA VAL A 4 -6.25 18.20 -5.81
C VAL A 4 -7.45 17.59 -5.10
N LEU A 5 -8.59 17.62 -5.78
CA LEU A 5 -9.76 16.83 -5.42
C LEU A 5 -9.25 15.39 -5.43
N LEU A 6 -8.97 14.85 -4.24
CA LEU A 6 -8.93 13.42 -4.03
C LEU A 6 -10.34 12.94 -4.39
N GLU A 7 -10.57 12.72 -5.68
CA GLU A 7 -11.75 12.04 -6.18
C GLU A 7 -11.73 10.71 -5.43
N ALA A 8 -12.60 10.58 -4.43
CA ALA A 8 -12.81 9.32 -3.74
C ALA A 8 -13.28 8.37 -4.82
N ARG A 9 -12.32 7.61 -5.38
CA ARG A 9 -12.58 6.64 -6.44
C ARG A 9 -13.72 5.77 -5.91
N PRO A 10 -14.89 5.75 -6.56
CA PRO A 10 -16.00 4.94 -6.09
C PRO A 10 -15.48 3.52 -5.92
N TYR A 11 -15.74 2.93 -4.74
CA TYR A 11 -15.35 1.55 -4.45
C TYR A 11 -15.81 0.69 -5.63
N ARG A 12 -14.86 0.20 -6.42
CA ARG A 12 -15.19 -0.71 -7.52
C ARG A 12 -15.93 -1.88 -6.88
N PRO A 13 -17.11 -2.28 -7.36
CA PRO A 13 -17.76 -3.47 -6.84
C PRO A 13 -16.84 -4.65 -7.16
N PHE A 14 -16.20 -5.20 -6.13
CA PHE A 14 -15.35 -6.38 -6.25
C PHE A 14 -16.26 -7.61 -6.36
N LYS A 15 -15.94 -8.53 -7.27
CA LYS A 15 -16.76 -9.75 -7.45
C LYS A 15 -16.61 -10.70 -6.26
N SER A 16 -15.52 -10.58 -5.50
CA SER A 16 -15.22 -11.37 -4.31
C SER A 16 -14.38 -10.55 -3.32
N SER A 17 -14.50 -10.85 -2.04
CA SER A 17 -13.63 -10.31 -0.99
C SER A 17 -12.15 -10.61 -1.25
N GLU A 18 -11.85 -11.72 -1.94
CA GLU A 18 -10.48 -12.09 -2.32
C GLU A 18 -9.89 -11.12 -3.36
N GLU A 19 -10.67 -10.72 -4.36
CA GLU A 19 -10.28 -9.74 -5.37
C GLU A 19 -10.05 -8.35 -4.75
N TYR A 20 -10.90 -7.97 -3.78
CA TYR A 20 -10.70 -6.76 -2.99
C TYR A 20 -9.38 -6.78 -2.21
N LEU A 21 -9.12 -7.86 -1.48
CA LEU A 21 -7.90 -8.01 -0.69
C LEU A 21 -6.66 -8.07 -1.59
N TYR A 22 -6.76 -8.65 -2.78
CA TYR A 22 -5.68 -8.64 -3.75
C TYR A 22 -5.39 -7.22 -4.26
N ALA A 23 -6.42 -6.49 -4.71
CA ALA A 23 -6.29 -5.12 -5.18
C ALA A 23 -5.74 -4.17 -4.09
N MET A 24 -6.23 -4.30 -2.85
CA MET A 24 -5.70 -3.50 -1.73
C MET A 24 -4.24 -3.82 -1.44
N ARG A 25 -3.84 -5.10 -1.50
CA ARG A 25 -2.45 -5.50 -1.27
C ARG A 25 -1.52 -4.96 -2.35
N GLU A 26 -1.94 -4.96 -3.61
CA GLU A 26 -1.19 -4.32 -4.70
C GLU A 26 -1.01 -2.82 -4.47
N ASP A 27 -2.11 -2.09 -4.29
CA ASP A 27 -2.07 -0.62 -4.08
C ASP A 27 -1.18 -0.25 -2.87
N LEU A 28 -1.28 -1.01 -1.77
CA LEU A 28 -0.46 -0.78 -0.58
C LEU A 28 1.01 -1.15 -0.79
N ALA A 29 1.31 -2.24 -1.50
CA ALA A 29 2.68 -2.63 -1.82
C ALA A 29 3.36 -1.58 -2.71
N GLU A 30 2.64 -1.05 -3.71
CA GLU A 30 3.14 0.03 -4.58
C GLU A 30 3.35 1.33 -3.80
N TRP A 31 2.39 1.72 -2.96
CA TRP A 31 2.52 2.89 -2.11
C TRP A 31 3.75 2.80 -1.21
N MET A 32 3.95 1.65 -0.59
CA MET A 32 5.00 1.46 0.40
C MET A 32 6.38 1.29 -0.28
N ASN A 33 6.45 0.78 -1.51
CA ASN A 33 7.66 0.87 -2.35
C ASN A 33 7.98 2.30 -2.80
N THR A 34 6.96 3.14 -3.02
CA THR A 34 7.17 4.54 -3.38
C THR A 34 7.84 5.30 -2.23
N MET A 35 7.41 5.02 -1.00
CA MET A 35 7.99 5.58 0.22
C MET A 35 9.35 4.94 0.56
N TYR A 36 9.48 3.63 0.31
CA TYR A 36 10.65 2.82 0.65
C TYR A 36 11.06 1.92 -0.52
N PRO A 37 11.76 2.47 -1.52
CA PRO A 37 12.16 1.71 -2.71
C PRO A 37 13.07 0.53 -2.39
N GLU A 38 13.70 0.50 -1.22
CA GLU A 38 14.53 -0.61 -0.76
C GLU A 38 13.73 -1.83 -0.25
N LEU A 39 12.44 -1.67 0.06
CA LEU A 39 11.62 -2.77 0.59
C LEU A 39 11.24 -3.79 -0.48
N ARG A 40 11.17 -3.38 -1.76
CA ARG A 40 10.89 -4.23 -2.93
C ARG A 40 9.70 -5.18 -2.69
N MET A 41 8.59 -4.62 -2.24
CA MET A 41 7.38 -5.38 -1.95
C MET A 41 6.58 -5.66 -3.21
N ASN A 42 5.85 -6.76 -3.22
CA ASN A 42 4.85 -7.08 -4.24
C ASN A 42 3.63 -7.70 -3.55
N VAL A 43 2.54 -7.91 -4.29
CA VAL A 43 1.30 -8.47 -3.73
C VAL A 43 1.50 -9.81 -3.04
N ASP A 44 2.43 -10.63 -3.54
CA ASP A 44 2.72 -11.97 -3.03
C ASP A 44 3.50 -11.93 -1.71
N ASN A 45 4.41 -10.97 -1.53
CA ASN A 45 5.31 -10.87 -0.38
C ASN A 45 4.95 -9.73 0.59
N PHE A 46 3.90 -8.96 0.29
CA PHE A 46 3.50 -7.77 1.05
C PHE A 46 3.29 -8.09 2.53
N MET A 47 2.52 -9.15 2.82
CA MET A 47 2.24 -9.56 4.21
C MET A 47 3.49 -10.12 4.90
N ASP A 48 4.29 -10.93 4.20
CA ASP A 48 5.54 -11.50 4.75
C ASP A 48 6.57 -10.42 5.11
N ARG A 49 6.66 -9.37 4.29
CA ARG A 49 7.57 -8.23 4.52
C ARG A 49 7.09 -7.34 5.65
N LEU A 50 5.78 -7.22 5.84
CA LEU A 50 5.16 -6.52 6.95
C LEU A 50 5.22 -7.29 8.27
N ASP A 51 5.34 -8.62 8.24
CA ASP A 51 5.37 -9.47 9.44
C ASP A 51 6.46 -9.05 10.44
N THR A 52 7.62 -8.64 9.93
CA THR A 52 8.72 -8.15 10.76
C THR A 52 8.51 -6.74 11.32
N GLY A 53 7.56 -5.95 10.80
CA GLY A 53 7.24 -4.58 11.23
C GLY A 53 8.35 -3.53 11.00
N VAL A 54 9.56 -3.94 10.61
CA VAL A 54 10.73 -3.06 10.43
C VAL A 54 10.52 -2.04 9.32
N ALA A 55 9.79 -2.40 8.26
CA ALA A 55 9.36 -1.52 7.20
C ALA A 55 8.61 -0.28 7.72
N LEU A 56 7.76 -0.47 8.74
CA LEU A 56 6.97 0.61 9.35
C LEU A 56 7.80 1.46 10.33
N CYS A 57 8.82 0.85 10.96
CA CYS A 57 9.71 1.55 11.88
C CYS A 57 10.66 2.54 11.20
N LYS A 58 10.93 2.40 9.89
CA LYS A 58 11.74 3.36 9.14
C LYS A 58 11.09 4.75 9.01
N ASN A 59 9.79 4.88 9.29
CA ASN A 59 9.05 6.16 9.34
C ASN A 59 9.31 6.96 10.65
N LYS A 60 10.07 6.42 11.62
CA LYS A 60 10.36 7.14 12.88
C LYS A 60 11.41 8.25 12.79
N ASN A 61 11.89 8.58 11.58
CA ASN A 61 12.83 9.68 11.36
C ASN A 61 12.23 10.79 10.47
N TRP A 62 10.94 11.11 10.65
CA TRP A 62 10.53 12.49 10.44
C TRP A 62 11.06 13.31 11.63
N GLN A 63 11.95 14.24 11.32
CA GLN A 63 12.50 15.24 12.23
C GLN A 63 11.40 16.09 12.88
#